data_AF-A0A6H0XKH8-F1
#
_entry.id   AF-A0A6H0XKH8-F1
#
_cell.length_a   1.000
_cell.length_b   1.000
_cell.length_c   1.000
_cell.angle_alpha   90.00
_cell.angle_beta   90.00
_cell.angle_gamma   90.00
#
_symmetry.space_group_name_H-M   'P 1'
#
loop_
_entity.id
_entity.type
_entity.pdbx_description
1 polymer ?
#
loop_
_entity_poly.entity_id
_entity_poly.type
_entity_poly.pdbx_seq_one_letter_code
_entity_poly.pdbx_strand_id
1 'polypeptide(L)'
;MNPTLTRWAVNQARAMRVAEIVTDYRNIQTRISQIRASPTAEEYNEVGFALLRQCESEAREILAQPFPTDNNTARDEEQIKQQLRRIIIDSAVRRFRVQKIFLRMSAALSWISKRTQVLQGSKPSAQHAAALNAITQALRQDLISITDARIEASLRDIDTRAGKWVLEDPPLTLIQRLVGA
;
A
#
# COMPACT_ATOMS: atom_id res chain seq x y z
N MET A 1 -41.50 -8.33 0.72
CA MET A 1 -40.31 -7.44 0.63
C MET A 1 -39.97 -7.29 -0.86
N ASN A 2 -39.86 -6.07 -1.40
CA ASN A 2 -39.67 -5.86 -2.84
C ASN A 2 -38.21 -6.15 -3.24
N PRO A 3 -37.94 -7.15 -4.11
CA PRO A 3 -36.57 -7.58 -4.46
C PRO A 3 -35.72 -6.50 -5.14
N THR A 4 -36.35 -5.52 -5.79
CA THR A 4 -35.64 -4.40 -6.45
C THR A 4 -35.08 -3.41 -5.42
N LEU A 5 -35.82 -3.12 -4.35
CA LEU A 5 -35.35 -2.25 -3.25
C LEU A 5 -34.13 -2.86 -2.53
N THR A 6 -34.10 -4.18 -2.37
CA THR A 6 -32.93 -4.87 -1.79
C THR A 6 -31.71 -4.84 -2.70
N ARG A 7 -31.87 -4.92 -4.03
CA ARG A 7 -30.75 -4.87 -4.98
C ARG A 7 -30.11 -3.49 -5.04
N TRP A 8 -30.93 -2.45 -5.07
CA TRP A 8 -30.49 -1.06 -5.01
C TRP A 8 -29.67 -0.78 -3.75
N ALA A 9 -30.15 -1.21 -2.58
CA ALA A 9 -29.44 -1.04 -1.31
C ALA A 9 -28.05 -1.71 -1.30
N VAL A 10 -27.89 -2.88 -1.92
CA VAL A 10 -26.57 -3.55 -2.01
C VAL A 10 -25.65 -2.83 -3.01
N ASN A 11 -26.16 -2.30 -4.12
CA ASN A 11 -25.35 -1.48 -5.02
C ASN A 11 -24.90 -0.17 -4.35
N GLN A 12 -25.72 0.44 -3.49
CA GLN A 12 -25.29 1.57 -2.66
C GLN A 12 -24.17 1.16 -1.70
N ALA A 13 -24.28 0.00 -1.03
CA ALA A 13 -23.22 -0.52 -0.17
C ALA A 13 -21.90 -0.73 -0.94
N ARG A 14 -21.95 -1.27 -2.16
CA ARG A 14 -20.77 -1.39 -3.04
C ARG A 14 -20.18 -0.03 -3.40
N ALA A 15 -21.01 0.95 -3.77
CA ALA A 15 -20.55 2.28 -4.13
C ALA A 15 -19.86 2.99 -2.95
N MET A 16 -20.43 2.87 -1.74
CA MET A 16 -19.78 3.35 -0.51
C MET A 16 -18.44 2.65 -0.29
N ARG A 17 -18.40 1.32 -0.46
CA ARG A 17 -17.16 0.54 -0.28
C ARG A 17 -16.07 0.96 -1.25
N VAL A 18 -16.42 1.22 -2.52
CA VAL A 18 -15.49 1.81 -3.50
C VAL A 18 -14.92 3.14 -2.97
N ALA A 19 -15.78 4.05 -2.51
CA ALA A 19 -15.35 5.36 -2.02
C ALA A 19 -14.40 5.25 -0.82
N GLU A 20 -14.66 4.33 0.11
CA GLU A 20 -13.80 4.06 1.27
C GLU A 20 -12.41 3.56 0.84
N ILE A 21 -12.34 2.53 0.00
CA ILE A 21 -11.06 1.95 -0.45
C ILE A 21 -10.24 2.98 -1.21
N VAL A 22 -10.87 3.75 -2.10
CA VAL A 22 -10.21 4.78 -2.89
C VAL A 22 -9.71 5.93 -2.01
N THR A 23 -10.46 6.31 -0.98
CA THR A 23 -10.03 7.31 0.00
C THR A 23 -8.81 6.83 0.77
N ASP A 24 -8.82 5.59 1.27
CA ASP A 24 -7.68 5.01 1.97
C ASP A 24 -6.44 4.92 1.07
N TYR A 25 -6.61 4.51 -0.19
CA TYR A 25 -5.55 4.50 -1.20
C TYR A 25 -4.93 5.90 -1.38
N ARG A 26 -5.77 6.94 -1.54
CA ARG A 26 -5.30 8.33 -1.68
C ARG A 26 -4.56 8.81 -0.43
N ASN A 27 -5.07 8.49 0.76
CA ASN A 27 -4.43 8.86 2.02
C ASN A 27 -3.03 8.23 2.13
N ILE A 28 -2.86 6.97 1.74
CA ILE A 28 -1.55 6.31 1.72
C ILE A 28 -0.62 6.98 0.69
N GLN A 29 -1.12 7.28 -0.50
CA GLN A 29 -0.35 7.99 -1.53
C GLN A 29 0.11 9.38 -1.07
N THR A 30 -0.74 10.13 -0.36
CA THR A 30 -0.36 11.41 0.26
C THR A 30 0.74 11.23 1.31
N ARG A 31 0.68 10.17 2.12
CA ARG A 31 1.75 9.88 3.08
C ARG A 31 3.06 9.51 2.39
N ILE A 32 3.00 8.69 1.33
CA ILE A 32 4.17 8.38 0.50
C ILE A 32 4.77 9.65 -0.10
N SER A 33 3.94 10.55 -0.63
CA SER A 33 4.39 11.79 -1.27
C SER A 33 4.96 12.82 -0.28
N GLN A 34 4.79 12.62 1.04
CA GLN A 34 5.42 13.42 2.08
C GLN A 34 6.78 12.87 2.53
N ILE A 35 7.12 11.64 2.14
CA ILE A 35 8.43 11.06 2.47
C ILE A 35 9.52 11.81 1.72
N ARG A 36 10.55 12.23 2.46
CA ARG A 36 11.71 12.97 1.95
C ARG A 36 12.96 12.32 2.51
N ALA A 37 13.90 12.01 1.63
CA ALA A 37 15.26 11.61 2.00
C ALA A 37 16.23 12.22 0.99
N SER A 38 17.27 12.88 1.48
CA SER A 38 18.28 13.55 0.66
C SER A 38 19.64 12.92 0.94
N PRO A 39 19.97 11.78 0.30
CA PRO A 39 21.27 11.15 0.49
C PRO A 39 22.38 12.03 -0.06
N THR A 40 23.52 12.04 0.62
CA THR A 40 24.78 12.52 0.02
C THR A 40 25.26 11.54 -1.07
N ALA A 41 26.25 11.94 -1.87
CA ALA A 41 26.85 11.05 -2.87
C ALA A 41 27.46 9.79 -2.24
N GLU A 42 28.07 9.91 -1.06
CA GLU A 42 28.65 8.79 -0.30
C GLU A 42 27.57 7.82 0.20
N GLU A 43 26.37 8.32 0.52
CA GLU A 43 25.26 7.53 1.07
C GLU A 43 24.33 6.97 -0.01
N TYR A 44 24.51 7.35 -1.28
CA TYR A 44 23.57 7.00 -2.34
C TYR A 44 23.34 5.49 -2.43
N ASN A 45 24.38 4.68 -2.28
CA ASN A 45 24.33 3.21 -2.40
C ASN A 45 24.00 2.48 -1.09
N GLU A 46 23.80 3.22 0.00
CA GLU A 46 23.44 2.63 1.27
C GLU A 46 22.03 2.02 1.23
N VAL A 47 21.86 0.88 1.89
CA VAL A 47 20.70 -0.01 1.72
C VAL A 47 19.35 0.69 1.96
N GLY A 48 19.24 1.54 2.98
CA GLY A 48 18.01 2.26 3.26
C GLY A 48 17.65 3.29 2.18
N PHE A 49 18.64 4.03 1.67
CA PHE A 49 18.41 5.01 0.61
C PHE A 49 18.12 4.34 -0.74
N ALA A 50 18.82 3.25 -1.06
CA ALA A 50 18.54 2.45 -2.25
C ALA A 50 17.10 1.88 -2.21
N LEU A 51 16.68 1.34 -1.06
CA LEU A 51 15.33 0.83 -0.87
C LEU A 51 14.27 1.94 -1.01
N LEU A 52 14.49 3.13 -0.44
CA LEU A 52 13.56 4.25 -0.60
C LEU A 52 13.35 4.60 -2.07
N ARG A 53 14.43 4.73 -2.85
CA ARG A 53 14.33 5.05 -4.28
C ARG A 53 13.60 3.96 -5.06
N GLN A 54 13.87 2.69 -4.75
CA GLN A 54 13.13 1.57 -5.34
C GLN A 54 11.62 1.72 -5.04
N CYS A 55 11.27 1.93 -3.77
CA CYS A 55 9.88 2.11 -3.37
C CYS A 55 9.22 3.32 -4.03
N GLU A 56 9.94 4.43 -4.23
CA GLU A 56 9.42 5.59 -4.96
C GLU A 56 9.13 5.26 -6.42
N SER A 57 10.01 4.49 -7.09
CA SER A 57 9.76 4.02 -8.45
C SER A 57 8.48 3.18 -8.51
N GLU A 58 8.37 2.18 -7.63
CA GLU A 58 7.19 1.31 -7.54
C GLU A 58 5.90 2.11 -7.25
N ALA A 59 5.98 3.15 -6.40
CA ALA A 59 4.83 4.01 -6.11
C ALA A 59 4.40 4.84 -7.34
N ARG A 60 5.36 5.39 -8.08
CA ARG A 60 5.10 6.13 -9.33
C ARG A 60 4.47 5.22 -10.40
N GLU A 61 4.94 3.98 -10.52
CA GLU A 61 4.38 3.01 -11.45
C GLU A 61 2.90 2.73 -11.16
N ILE A 62 2.52 2.58 -9.89
CA ILE A 62 1.10 2.41 -9.51
C ILE A 62 0.25 3.63 -9.88
N LEU A 63 0.79 4.84 -9.70
CA LEU A 63 0.09 6.07 -10.09
C LEU A 63 -0.07 6.21 -11.60
N ALA A 64 0.90 5.72 -12.37
CA ALA A 64 0.86 5.75 -13.83
C ALA A 64 -0.14 4.75 -14.44
N GLN A 65 -0.56 3.73 -13.68
CA GLN A 65 -1.52 2.74 -14.17
C GLN A 65 -2.93 3.36 -14.28
N PRO A 66 -3.55 3.39 -15.48
CA PRO A 66 -4.89 3.95 -15.65
C PRO A 66 -5.93 3.11 -14.91
N PHE A 67 -7.02 3.74 -14.48
CA PHE A 67 -8.20 2.98 -14.05
C PHE A 67 -8.92 2.43 -15.28
N PRO A 68 -9.36 1.17 -15.27
CA PRO A 68 -10.15 0.63 -16.37
C PRO A 68 -11.48 1.40 -16.47
N THR A 69 -11.67 2.11 -17.59
CA THR A 69 -12.92 2.83 -17.87
C THR A 69 -13.82 1.98 -18.76
N ASP A 70 -15.03 1.68 -18.31
CA ASP A 70 -16.09 1.14 -19.16
C ASP A 70 -16.91 2.32 -19.72
N ASN A 71 -16.90 2.51 -21.03
CA ASN A 71 -17.55 3.63 -21.74
C ASN A 71 -19.04 3.42 -22.04
N ASN A 72 -19.66 2.37 -21.49
CA ASN A 72 -21.05 2.04 -21.82
C ASN A 72 -22.04 2.90 -21.02
N THR A 73 -22.91 3.63 -21.72
CA THR A 73 -23.80 4.69 -21.17
C THR A 73 -25.18 4.21 -20.76
N ALA A 74 -25.66 3.08 -21.30
CA ALA A 74 -26.86 2.40 -20.81
C ALA A 74 -26.44 1.27 -19.88
N ARG A 75 -26.77 1.36 -18.58
CA ARG A 75 -26.48 0.30 -17.61
C ARG A 75 -27.74 -0.14 -16.89
N ASP A 76 -28.06 -1.41 -17.04
CA ASP A 76 -29.00 -2.07 -16.13
C ASP A 76 -28.36 -2.27 -14.73
N GLU A 77 -29.16 -2.62 -13.73
CA GLU A 77 -28.66 -2.80 -12.35
C GLU A 77 -27.60 -3.89 -12.21
N GLU A 78 -27.62 -4.92 -13.06
CA GLU A 78 -26.68 -6.03 -13.01
C GLU A 78 -25.32 -5.61 -13.59
N GLN A 79 -25.31 -4.81 -14.66
CA GLN A 79 -24.10 -4.19 -15.20
C GLN A 79 -23.47 -3.23 -14.19
N ILE A 80 -24.27 -2.42 -13.48
CA ILE A 80 -23.79 -1.56 -12.38
C ILE A 80 -23.12 -2.42 -11.29
N LYS A 81 -23.77 -3.51 -10.88
CA LYS A 81 -23.22 -4.44 -9.89
C LYS A 81 -21.88 -5.03 -10.32
N GLN A 82 -21.78 -5.54 -11.54
CA GLN A 82 -20.53 -6.13 -12.05
C GLN A 82 -19.41 -5.10 -12.13
N GLN A 83 -19.74 -3.89 -12.58
CA GLN A 83 -18.78 -2.80 -12.63
C GLN A 83 -18.28 -2.41 -11.23
N LEU A 84 -19.18 -2.24 -10.26
CA LEU A 84 -18.80 -1.89 -8.89
C LEU A 84 -17.92 -2.97 -8.25
N ARG A 85 -18.23 -4.26 -8.47
CA ARG A 85 -17.37 -5.37 -8.02
C ARG A 85 -15.97 -5.31 -8.63
N ARG A 86 -15.88 -5.05 -9.95
CA ARG A 86 -14.59 -4.88 -10.64
C ARG A 86 -13.78 -3.72 -10.05
N ILE A 87 -14.43 -2.58 -9.77
CA ILE A 87 -13.79 -1.41 -9.17
C ILE A 87 -13.34 -1.70 -7.72
N ILE A 88 -14.13 -2.43 -6.93
CA ILE A 88 -13.73 -2.87 -5.58
C ILE A 88 -12.43 -3.69 -5.67
N ILE A 89 -12.36 -4.65 -6.59
CA ILE A 89 -11.18 -5.49 -6.77
C ILE A 89 -9.96 -4.66 -7.16
N ASP A 90 -10.06 -3.83 -8.20
CA ASP A 90 -8.94 -2.98 -8.67
C ASP A 90 -8.46 -2.02 -7.57
N SER A 91 -9.40 -1.35 -6.89
CA SER A 91 -9.10 -0.41 -5.81
C SER A 91 -8.44 -1.12 -4.62
N ALA A 92 -8.89 -2.33 -4.26
CA ALA A 92 -8.32 -3.11 -3.18
C ALA A 92 -6.89 -3.58 -3.51
N VAL A 93 -6.64 -4.01 -4.75
CA VAL A 93 -5.29 -4.37 -5.23
C VAL A 93 -4.36 -3.16 -5.14
N ARG A 94 -4.79 -1.99 -5.61
CA ARG A 94 -3.99 -0.76 -5.53
C ARG A 94 -3.71 -0.34 -4.09
N ARG A 95 -4.72 -0.34 -3.22
CA ARG A 95 -4.59 -0.05 -1.78
C ARG A 95 -3.58 -0.99 -1.13
N PHE A 96 -3.67 -2.28 -1.41
CA PHE A 96 -2.74 -3.28 -0.90
C PHE A 96 -1.29 -3.01 -1.35
N ARG A 97 -1.07 -2.76 -2.64
CA ARG A 97 0.26 -2.47 -3.18
C ARG A 97 0.89 -1.22 -2.56
N VAL A 98 0.13 -0.13 -2.46
CA VAL A 98 0.67 1.10 -1.84
C VAL A 98 0.90 0.95 -0.35
N GLN A 99 0.06 0.18 0.35
CA GLN A 99 0.29 -0.11 1.77
C GLN A 99 1.60 -0.89 1.96
N LYS A 100 1.88 -1.88 1.10
CA LYS A 100 3.14 -2.62 1.12
C LYS A 100 4.35 -1.71 0.90
N ILE A 101 4.27 -0.84 -0.11
CA ILE A 101 5.33 0.15 -0.40
C ILE A 101 5.53 1.09 0.79
N PHE A 102 4.44 1.62 1.36
CA PHE A 102 4.49 2.51 2.51
C PHE A 102 5.19 1.87 3.72
N LEU A 103 4.92 0.59 4.01
CA LEU A 103 5.59 -0.14 5.10
C LEU A 103 7.08 -0.32 4.83
N ARG A 104 7.47 -0.66 3.60
CA ARG A 104 8.89 -0.76 3.20
C ARG A 104 9.61 0.59 3.33
N MET A 105 8.97 1.68 2.89
CA MET A 105 9.51 3.03 3.05
C MET A 105 9.66 3.43 4.51
N SER A 106 8.67 3.08 5.35
CA SER A 106 8.73 3.35 6.80
C SER A 106 9.90 2.63 7.47
N ALA A 107 10.16 1.37 7.10
CA ALA A 107 11.32 0.62 7.58
C ALA A 107 12.65 1.27 7.13
N ALA A 108 12.72 1.70 5.87
CA ALA A 108 13.89 2.40 5.34
C ALA A 108 14.15 3.74 6.05
N LEU A 109 13.10 4.53 6.33
CA LEU A 109 13.21 5.77 7.11
C LEU A 109 13.69 5.51 8.54
N SER A 110 13.18 4.45 9.19
CA SER A 110 13.68 4.03 10.51
C SER A 110 15.17 3.71 10.46
N TRP A 111 15.61 2.99 9.44
CA TRP A 111 17.03 2.69 9.23
C TRP A 111 17.87 3.96 9.04
N ILE A 112 17.42 4.91 8.20
CA ILE A 112 18.12 6.18 7.96
C ILE A 112 18.24 6.97 9.27
N SER A 113 17.15 7.10 10.02
CA SER A 113 17.13 7.80 11.31
C SER A 113 18.13 7.17 12.30
N LYS A 114 18.13 5.84 12.44
CA LYS A 114 19.07 5.11 13.30
C LYS A 114 20.51 5.28 12.84
N ARG A 115 20.76 5.26 11.52
CA ARG A 115 22.10 5.53 10.97
C ARG A 115 22.58 6.92 11.33
N THR A 116 21.74 7.94 11.17
CA THR A 116 22.07 9.32 11.55
C THR A 116 22.41 9.41 13.04
N GLN A 117 21.70 8.69 13.90
CA GLN A 117 21.98 8.63 15.34
C GLN A 117 23.30 7.91 15.68
N VAL A 118 23.65 6.85 14.94
CA VAL A 118 24.91 6.12 15.13
C VAL A 118 26.10 6.98 14.69
N LEU A 119 25.96 7.68 13.57
CA LEU A 119 27.06 8.47 13.00
C LEU A 119 27.21 9.84 13.64
N GLN A 120 26.13 10.46 14.12
CA GLN A 120 26.13 11.79 14.74
C GLN A 120 26.86 12.86 13.89
N GLY A 121 26.79 12.75 12.56
CA GLY A 121 27.48 13.63 11.62
C GLY A 121 28.92 13.25 11.29
N SER A 122 29.49 12.24 11.96
CA SER A 122 30.81 11.69 11.65
C SER A 122 30.75 10.73 10.46
N LYS A 123 31.88 10.56 9.76
CA LYS A 123 32.00 9.53 8.73
C LYS A 123 31.97 8.12 9.33
N PRO A 124 31.42 7.11 8.63
CA PRO A 124 31.50 5.72 9.04
C PRO A 124 32.97 5.30 9.30
N SER A 125 33.20 4.57 10.40
CA SER A 125 34.52 4.12 10.82
C SER A 125 34.41 2.78 11.55
N ALA A 126 35.55 2.15 11.88
CA ALA A 126 35.58 0.87 12.59
C ALA A 126 34.81 0.89 13.92
N GLN A 127 34.78 2.04 14.61
CA GLN A 127 34.02 2.23 15.85
C GLN A 127 32.50 2.09 15.63
N HIS A 128 32.00 2.50 14.46
CA HIS A 128 30.57 2.45 14.12
C HIS A 128 30.14 1.10 13.54
N ALA A 129 31.08 0.26 13.09
CA ALA A 129 30.79 -0.90 12.25
C ALA A 129 29.79 -1.88 12.87
N ALA A 130 29.93 -2.20 14.16
CA ALA A 130 29.02 -3.11 14.85
C ALA A 130 27.57 -2.56 14.92
N ALA A 131 27.43 -1.28 15.24
CA ALA A 131 26.13 -0.61 15.32
C ALA A 131 25.46 -0.49 13.94
N LEU A 132 26.23 -0.11 12.91
CA LEU A 132 25.74 -0.02 11.52
C LEU A 132 25.29 -1.39 10.98
N ASN A 133 26.01 -2.46 11.31
CA ASN A 133 25.59 -3.82 10.97
C ASN A 133 24.29 -4.17 11.70
N ALA A 134 24.18 -3.90 13.01
CA ALA A 134 22.99 -4.20 13.79
C ALA A 134 21.73 -3.53 13.23
N ILE A 135 21.79 -2.24 12.88
CA ILE A 135 20.64 -1.53 12.30
C ILE A 135 20.28 -2.09 10.91
N THR A 136 21.27 -2.55 10.14
CA THR A 136 21.05 -3.18 8.83
C THR A 136 20.39 -4.55 8.96
N GLN A 137 20.77 -5.33 9.97
CA GLN A 137 20.09 -6.60 10.27
C GLN A 137 18.65 -6.35 10.74
N ALA A 138 18.43 -5.32 11.57
CA ALA A 138 17.08 -4.93 11.98
C ALA A 138 16.20 -4.56 10.77
N LEU A 139 16.71 -3.79 9.82
CA LEU A 139 16.00 -3.48 8.57
C LEU A 139 15.61 -4.76 7.81
N ARG A 140 16.52 -5.73 7.69
CA ARG A 140 16.21 -7.01 7.02
C ARG A 140 15.09 -7.77 7.74
N GLN A 141 15.11 -7.81 9.06
CA GLN A 141 14.04 -8.43 9.85
C GLN A 141 12.71 -7.70 9.68
N ASP A 142 12.72 -6.37 9.70
CA ASP A 142 11.52 -5.55 9.44
C ASP A 142 10.93 -5.90 8.07
N LEU A 143 11.76 -5.98 7.02
CA LEU A 143 11.31 -6.32 5.67
C LEU A 143 10.76 -7.74 5.56
N ILE A 144 11.40 -8.73 6.20
CA ILE A 144 10.90 -10.11 6.25
C ILE A 144 9.52 -10.16 6.94
N SER A 145 9.30 -9.33 7.96
CA SER A 145 8.04 -9.28 8.70
C SER A 145 6.88 -8.65 7.91
N ILE A 146 7.18 -7.91 6.84
CA ILE A 146 6.18 -7.30 5.93
C ILE A 146 5.72 -8.38 4.94
N THR A 147 4.82 -9.24 5.41
CA THR A 147 4.21 -10.29 4.59
C THR A 147 2.86 -9.85 4.02
N ASP A 148 2.51 -10.40 2.86
CA ASP A 148 1.22 -10.13 2.22
C ASP A 148 0.04 -10.48 3.14
N ALA A 149 0.13 -11.61 3.85
CA ALA A 149 -0.87 -12.05 4.81
C ALA A 149 -1.07 -11.04 5.96
N ARG A 150 0.03 -10.50 6.51
CA ARG A 150 -0.05 -9.51 7.58
C ARG A 150 -0.64 -8.19 7.11
N ILE A 151 -0.32 -7.78 5.88
CA ILE A 151 -0.87 -6.56 5.29
C ILE A 151 -2.38 -6.70 5.08
N GLU A 152 -2.83 -7.78 4.44
CA GLU A 152 -4.26 -7.99 4.19
C GLU A 152 -5.04 -8.11 5.49
N ALA A 153 -4.55 -8.91 6.45
CA ALA A 153 -5.19 -9.05 7.76
C ALA A 153 -5.32 -7.71 8.49
N SER A 154 -4.28 -6.86 8.45
CA SER A 154 -4.31 -5.53 9.06
C SER A 154 -5.33 -4.61 8.39
N LEU A 155 -5.35 -4.54 7.06
CA LEU A 155 -6.33 -3.73 6.32
C LEU A 155 -7.77 -4.20 6.58
N ARG A 156 -7.99 -5.53 6.58
CA ARG A 156 -9.27 -6.16 6.85
C ARG A 156 -9.77 -5.87 8.26
N ASP A 157 -8.88 -5.99 9.24
CA ASP A 157 -9.19 -5.73 10.65
C ASP A 157 -9.55 -4.26 10.89
N ILE A 158 -8.81 -3.31 10.30
CA ILE A 158 -9.15 -1.89 10.35
C ILE A 158 -10.56 -1.63 9.80
N ASP A 159 -10.88 -2.20 8.63
CA ASP A 159 -12.17 -1.98 8.00
C ASP A 159 -13.33 -2.62 8.79
N THR A 160 -13.10 -3.83 9.31
CA THR A 160 -14.10 -4.55 10.12
C THR A 160 -14.37 -3.84 11.45
N ARG A 161 -13.32 -3.38 12.13
CA ARG A 161 -13.46 -2.57 13.37
C ARG A 161 -14.14 -1.23 13.13
N ALA A 162 -14.00 -0.66 11.93
CA ALA A 162 -14.71 0.54 11.52
C ALA A 162 -16.16 0.28 11.07
N GLY A 163 -16.63 -0.98 11.09
CA GLY A 163 -18.00 -1.34 10.68
C GLY A 163 -18.26 -1.22 9.18
N LYS A 164 -17.21 -1.20 8.35
CA LYS A 164 -17.35 -1.07 6.89
C LYS A 164 -17.94 -2.33 6.27
N TRP A 165 -18.60 -2.18 5.12
CA TRP A 165 -19.15 -3.32 4.37
C TRP A 165 -18.06 -4.02 3.56
N VAL A 166 -17.53 -5.14 4.08
CA VAL A 166 -16.36 -5.84 3.51
C VAL A 166 -16.70 -7.17 2.81
N LEU A 167 -18.00 -7.49 2.67
CA LEU A 167 -18.48 -8.81 2.23
C LEU A 167 -17.99 -9.21 0.83
N GLU A 168 -17.75 -8.23 -0.05
CA GLU A 168 -17.34 -8.47 -1.44
C GLU A 168 -15.90 -8.02 -1.75
N ASP A 169 -15.12 -7.69 -0.72
CA ASP A 169 -13.71 -7.41 -0.93
C ASP A 169 -12.99 -8.68 -1.41
N PRO A 170 -12.00 -8.55 -2.31
CA PRO A 170 -11.27 -9.71 -2.81
C PRO A 170 -10.50 -10.42 -1.69
N PRO A 171 -10.40 -11.76 -1.74
CA PRO A 171 -9.50 -12.50 -0.85
C PRO A 171 -8.04 -12.24 -1.25
N LEU A 172 -7.12 -12.46 -0.31
CA LEU A 172 -5.68 -12.28 -0.54
C LEU A 172 -5.17 -13.04 -1.78
N THR A 173 -5.65 -14.26 -2.00
CA THR A 173 -5.24 -15.09 -3.15
C THR A 173 -5.57 -14.45 -4.50
N LEU A 174 -6.69 -13.73 -4.59
CA LEU A 174 -7.06 -12.98 -5.79
C LEU A 174 -6.19 -11.74 -5.93
N ILE A 175 -5.93 -11.02 -4.84
CA ILE A 175 -5.03 -9.86 -4.84
C ILE A 175 -3.64 -10.26 -5.34
N GLN A 176 -3.06 -11.33 -4.79
CA GLN A 176 -1.73 -11.82 -5.17
C GLN A 176 -1.65 -12.21 -6.65
N ARG A 177 -2.68 -12.88 -7.18
CA ARG A 177 -2.76 -13.23 -8.60
C ARG A 177 -2.73 -11.99 -9.49
N LEU A 178 -3.44 -10.92 -9.10
CA LEU A 178 -3.52 -9.68 -9.88
C LEU A 178 -2.30 -8.77 -9.71
N VAL A 179 -1.54 -8.91 -8.62
CA VAL A 179 -0.27 -8.19 -8.42
C VAL A 179 0.87 -8.84 -9.20
N GLY A 180 0.86 -10.16 -9.36
CA GLY A 180 1.90 -10.92 -10.06
C GLY A 180 1.67 -11.10 -11.57
N ALA A 181 0.57 -10.58 -12.11
CA ALA A 181 0.24 -10.57 -13.53
C ALA A 181 0.70 -9.27 -14.20
#